data_AF-A0A2N1NM59-F1
#
_entry.id   AF-A0A2N1NM59-F1
#
_cell.length_a   1.000
_cell.length_b   1.000
_cell.length_c   1.000
_cell.angle_alpha   90.00
_cell.angle_beta   90.00
_cell.angle_gamma   90.00
#
_symmetry.space_group_name_H-M   'P 1'
#
loop_
_entity.id
_entity.type
_entity.pdbx_description
1 polymer ?
#
loop_
_entity_poly.entity_id
_entity_poly.type
_entity_poly.pdbx_seq_one_letter_code
_entity_poly.pdbx_strand_id
1 'polypeptide(L)' 'MSNYPGQNIIIEYLKERGSKSTYCGFLNFNSDFITASISPTDTCDNLDTVWVTSKLDAF' A
#
# COMPACT_ATOMS: atom_id res chain seq x y z
N MET A 1 -11.09 8.49 -13.13
CA MET A 1 -10.87 7.69 -11.91
C MET A 1 -10.24 8.59 -10.87
N SER A 2 -10.86 8.74 -9.70
CA SER A 2 -10.18 9.33 -8.54
C SER A 2 -9.13 8.34 -8.07
N ASN A 3 -7.86 8.76 -8.05
CA ASN A 3 -6.80 7.96 -7.44
C ASN A 3 -7.02 7.97 -5.93
N TYR A 4 -7.11 6.79 -5.33
CA TYR A 4 -7.19 6.62 -3.89
C TYR A 4 -5.89 7.14 -3.24
N PRO A 5 -5.92 7.87 -2.10
CA PRO A 5 -4.71 8.42 -1.49
C PRO A 5 -3.60 7.39 -1.27
N GLY A 6 -3.93 6.21 -0.72
CA GLY A 6 -2.98 5.10 -0.55
C GLY A 6 -2.32 4.63 -1.86
N GLN A 7 -3.00 4.72 -3.00
CA GLN A 7 -2.42 4.40 -4.31
C GLN A 7 -1.28 5.35 -4.67
N ASN A 8 -1.44 6.66 -4.43
CA ASN A 8 -0.40 7.64 -4.72
C ASN A 8 0.84 7.42 -3.83
N ILE A 9 0.64 7.11 -2.55
CA ILE A 9 1.72 6.84 -1.60
C ILE A 9 2.56 5.62 -2.03
N ILE A 10 1.91 4.53 -2.45
CA ILE A 10 2.60 3.33 -2.92
C ILE A 10 3.35 3.61 -4.24
N ILE A 11 2.74 4.37 -5.16
CA ILE A 11 3.39 4.76 -6.42
C ILE A 11 4.64 5.61 -6.15
N GLU A 12 4.56 6.59 -5.25
CA GLU A 12 5.70 7.42 -4.85
C GLU A 12 6.80 6.58 -4.19
N TYR A 13 6.44 5.68 -3.26
CA TYR A 13 7.39 4.76 -2.64
C TYR A 13 8.16 3.90 -3.65
N LEU A 14 7.45 3.33 -4.63
CA LEU A 14 8.08 2.51 -5.66
C LEU A 14 9.05 3.33 -6.52
N LYS A 15 8.70 4.59 -6.84
CA LYS A 15 9.57 5.52 -7.55
C LYS A 15 10.80 5.89 -6.73
N GLU A 16 10.64 6.21 -5.45
CA GLU A 16 11.73 6.55 -4.52
C GLU A 16 12.75 5.40 -4.41
N ARG A 17 12.27 4.14 -4.45
CA ARG A 17 13.12 2.94 -4.38
C ARG A 17 13.72 2.53 -5.74
N GLY A 18 13.43 3.25 -6.83
CA GLY A 18 13.85 2.88 -8.18
C GLY A 18 13.27 1.55 -8.66
N SER A 19 12.13 1.14 -8.09
CA SER A 19 11.49 -0.13 -8.41
C SER A 19 10.92 -0.10 -9.82
N LYS A 20 11.12 -1.18 -10.57
CA LYS A 20 10.44 -1.40 -11.87
C LYS A 20 9.03 -1.97 -11.71
N SER A 21 8.64 -2.31 -10.48
CA SER A 21 7.30 -2.85 -10.21
C SER A 21 6.25 -1.77 -10.39
N THR A 22 5.18 -2.12 -11.08
CA THR A 22 3.98 -1.26 -11.15
C THR A 22 3.21 -1.35 -9.84
N TYR A 23 2.31 -0.40 -9.59
CA TYR A 23 1.37 -0.46 -8.46
C TYR A 23 0.62 -1.80 -8.41
N CYS A 24 0.05 -2.25 -9.54
CA CYS A 24 -0.62 -3.55 -9.61
C CYS A 24 0.34 -4.73 -9.36
N GLY A 25 1.58 -4.64 -9.84
CA GLY A 25 2.60 -5.66 -9.57
C GLY A 25 2.94 -5.76 -8.08
N PHE A 26 3.06 -4.61 -7.40
CA PHE A 26 3.27 -4.57 -5.95
C PHE A 26 2.10 -5.16 -5.17
N LEU A 27 0.85 -4.82 -5.55
CA LEU A 27 -0.33 -5.38 -4.90
C LEU A 27 -0.44 -6.89 -5.08
N ASN A 28 -0.19 -7.39 -6.30
CA ASN A 28 -0.23 -8.83 -6.58
C ASN A 28 0.86 -9.59 -5.81
N PHE A 29 2.06 -9.02 -5.69
CA PHE A 29 3.15 -9.66 -4.95
C PHE A 29 2.87 -9.73 -3.45
N ASN A 30 2.22 -8.69 -2.89
CA ASN A 30 1.95 -8.58 -1.46
C ASN A 30 0.48 -8.93 -1.11
N SER A 31 -0.26 -9.59 -2.00
CA SER A 31 -1.70 -9.79 -1.83
C SER A 31 -2.04 -10.48 -0.52
N ASP A 32 -1.29 -11.51 -0.17
CA ASP A 32 -1.54 -12.31 1.03
C ASP A 32 -1.31 -11.50 2.31
N PHE A 33 -0.25 -10.69 2.32
CA PHE A 33 0.06 -9.79 3.44
C PHE A 33 -1.01 -8.70 3.57
N ILE A 34 -1.37 -8.06 2.45
CA ILE A 34 -2.40 -7.01 2.44
C ILE A 34 -3.73 -7.59 2.90
N THR A 35 -4.16 -8.73 2.37
CA THR A 35 -5.42 -9.37 2.78
C THR A 35 -5.41 -9.80 4.25
N ALA A 36 -4.28 -10.30 4.76
CA ALA A 36 -4.15 -10.65 6.17
C ALA A 36 -4.16 -9.42 7.10
N SER A 37 -3.76 -8.26 6.58
CA SER A 37 -3.70 -6.99 7.31
C SER A 37 -5.03 -6.22 7.33
N ILE A 38 -5.99 -6.61 6.48
CA ILE A 38 -7.30 -5.95 6.36
C ILE A 38 -8.33 -6.70 7.19
N SER A 39 -8.93 -6.01 8.16
CA SER A 39 -10.11 -6.43 8.88
C SER A 39 -11.38 -6.14 8.07
N PRO A 40 -12.45 -6.97 8.19
CA PRO A 40 -13.76 -6.66 7.62
C PRO A 40 -14.38 -5.34 8.12
N THR A 41 -13.89 -4.80 9.23
CA THR A 41 -14.33 -3.53 9.82
C THR A 41 -13.46 -2.34 9.41
N ASP A 42 -12.41 -2.56 8.62
CA ASP A 42 -11.54 -1.47 8.22
C ASP A 42 -12.24 -0.53 7.25
N THR A 43 -12.16 0.75 7.57
CA THR A 43 -12.52 1.83 6.66
C THR A 43 -11.31 2.16 5.78
N CYS A 44 -11.55 2.84 4.66
CA CYS A 44 -10.48 3.37 3.83
C CYS A 44 -9.45 4.20 4.63
N ASP A 45 -9.89 4.96 5.65
CA ASP A 45 -9.00 5.77 6.49
C ASP A 45 -8.11 4.90 7.40
N ASN A 46 -8.64 3.76 7.87
CA ASN A 46 -7.86 2.79 8.65
C ASN A 46 -6.79 2.11 7.77
N LEU A 47 -7.11 1.81 6.51
CA LEU A 47 -6.17 1.21 5.57
C LEU A 47 -5.03 2.14 5.21
N ASP A 48 -5.30 3.42 5.02
CA ASP A 48 -4.25 4.43 4.82
C ASP A 48 -3.29 4.47 6.03
N THR A 49 -3.83 4.35 7.25
CA THR A 49 -3.02 4.30 8.47
C THR A 49 -2.14 3.05 8.53
N VAL A 50 -2.71 1.86 8.28
CA VAL A 50 -1.96 0.59 8.27
C VAL A 50 -0.82 0.63 7.25
N TRP A 51 -1.09 1.16 6.06
CA TRP A 51 -0.08 1.24 5.00
C TRP A 51 1.01 2.27 5.29
N VAL A 52 0.67 3.41 5.89
CA VAL A 52 1.66 4.41 6.34
C VAL A 52 2.51 3.87 7.50
N THR A 53 1.92 3.17 8.47
CA THR A 53 2.66 2.57 9.60
C THR A 53 3.58 1.44 9.13
N SER A 54 3.14 0.59 8.19
CA SER A 54 4.02 -0.42 7.58
C SER A 54 5.22 0.19 6.84
N LYS A 55 5.09 1.44 6.36
CA LYS A 55 6.18 2.20 5.74
C LYS A 55 7.24 2.65 6.77
N LEU A 56 6.86 2.82 8.03
CA LEU A 56 7.75 3.26 9.13
C LEU A 56 8.51 2.11 9.78
N ASP A 57 7.93 0.91 9.86
CA ASP A 57 8.60 -0.28 10.44
C ASP A 57 9.63 -0.93 9.50
N ALA A 58 9.75 -0.46 8.25
CA ALA A 58 10.71 -0.94 7.25
C ALA A 58 12.06 -0.18 7.27
N PHE A 59 12.35 0.58 8.34
CA PHE A 59 13.62 1.27 8.63
C PHE A 59 14.15 0.87 10.01
#